data_AF-A0A6V7L3C9-F1
#
_entry.id   AF-A0A6V7L3C9-F1
#
_cell.length_a   1.000
_cell.length_b   1.000
_cell.length_c   1.000
_cell.angle_alpha   90.00
_cell.angle_beta   90.00
_cell.angle_gamma   90.00
#
_symmetry.space_group_name_H-M   'P 1'
#
loop_
_entity.id
_entity.type
_entity.pdbx_description
1 polymer ?
#
loop_
_entity_poly.entity_id
_entity_poly.type
_entity_poly.pdbx_seq_one_letter_code
_entity_poly.pdbx_strand_id
1 'polypeptide(L)'
;MNLLLDKMAGNNEKEGFSCPSQDYDDDIAMISSTESLDLEYQMTMKFNKLLPYADELEKEATKLLSDIKGELGRAVALRKYYPDCNLAAMKLASYIKLYNLRFTKEDHILFIKLMYELIIVEDQDIDLLQTFAGTLGLLLKKPKTLSPSDIELSWRPLYELSMKLNYTSYSTSGMYRCCTRTAKIVNWATSLARNYFP
;
A
#
# COMPACT_ATOMS: atom_id res chain seq x y z
N MET A 1 -2.67 3.99 18.23
CA MET A 1 -3.51 2.93 17.62
C MET A 1 -5.01 3.27 17.65
N ASN A 2 -5.54 3.81 18.75
CA ASN A 2 -6.99 4.06 18.88
C ASN A 2 -7.51 5.29 18.12
N LEU A 3 -6.67 6.30 17.86
CA LEU A 3 -7.04 7.52 17.12
C LEU A 3 -7.24 7.32 15.60
N LEU A 4 -6.75 6.21 15.04
CA LEU A 4 -6.94 5.85 13.62
C LEU A 4 -8.22 5.06 13.36
N LEU A 5 -8.78 4.44 14.40
CA LEU A 5 -10.03 3.68 14.33
C LEU A 5 -11.26 4.61 14.41
N ASP A 6 -11.21 5.64 15.24
CA ASP A 6 -12.31 6.61 15.37
C ASP A 6 -12.57 7.42 14.10
N LYS A 7 -11.53 7.67 13.30
CA LYS A 7 -11.69 8.39 12.03
C LYS A 7 -12.36 7.56 10.92
N MET A 8 -12.43 6.23 11.11
CA MET A 8 -13.11 5.29 10.21
C MET A 8 -14.54 4.97 10.67
N ALA A 9 -14.90 5.29 11.92
CA ALA A 9 -16.20 4.99 12.50
C ALA A 9 -16.94 6.30 12.77
N GLY A 10 -17.68 6.79 11.78
CA GLY A 10 -18.60 7.91 11.95
C GLY A 10 -19.63 7.60 13.03
N ASN A 11 -19.48 8.22 14.20
CA ASN A 11 -20.47 8.23 15.27
C ASN A 11 -21.63 9.15 14.86
N ASN A 12 -22.75 8.56 14.46
CA ASN A 12 -24.05 9.22 14.46
C ASN A 12 -24.82 8.76 15.68
N GLU A 13 -24.97 9.68 16.64
CA GLU A 13 -25.93 9.59 17.73
C GLU A 13 -27.34 9.39 17.16
N LYS A 14 -28.08 8.44 17.73
CA LYS A 14 -29.52 8.29 17.51
C LYS A 14 -30.22 8.27 18.86
N GLU A 15 -30.88 9.37 19.20
CA GLU A 15 -32.13 9.42 19.96
C GLU A 15 -32.82 10.73 19.56
N GLY A 16 -34.08 10.81 19.15
CA GLY A 16 -35.11 9.86 18.78
C GLY A 16 -36.23 10.72 18.16
N PHE A 17 -36.97 10.23 17.16
CA PHE A 17 -38.23 10.87 16.78
C PHE A 17 -39.19 9.87 16.14
N SER A 18 -40.44 10.00 16.55
CA SER A 18 -41.58 9.13 16.28
C SER A 18 -42.00 9.14 14.80
N CYS A 19 -42.56 8.02 14.33
CA CYS A 19 -43.09 7.87 12.98
C CYS A 19 -44.61 8.10 12.96
N PRO A 20 -45.12 8.90 12.01
CA PRO A 20 -46.41 8.61 11.40
C PRO A 20 -46.25 8.29 9.91
N SER A 21 -46.91 7.21 9.50
CA SER A 21 -47.03 6.73 8.13
C SER A 21 -47.63 7.79 7.21
N GLN A 22 -46.98 8.05 6.07
CA GLN A 22 -47.65 8.63 4.89
C GLN A 22 -46.86 8.30 3.63
N ASP A 23 -47.50 7.49 2.78
CA ASP A 23 -47.07 7.15 1.43
C ASP A 23 -46.98 8.41 0.56
N TYR A 24 -45.80 8.68 0.02
CA TYR A 24 -45.62 9.50 -1.17
C TYR A 24 -44.44 8.95 -1.97
N ASP A 25 -44.78 8.40 -3.14
CA ASP A 25 -43.86 8.21 -4.27
C ASP A 25 -43.25 9.57 -4.61
N ASP A 26 -41.93 9.69 -4.53
CA ASP A 26 -41.19 10.73 -5.22
C ASP A 26 -39.81 10.19 -5.64
N ASP A 27 -39.56 10.34 -6.93
CA ASP A 27 -38.36 9.97 -7.64
C ASP A 27 -37.11 10.62 -7.03
N ILE A 28 -36.43 9.92 -6.11
CA ILE A 28 -35.01 10.21 -5.84
C ILE A 28 -34.19 9.23 -6.66
N ALA A 29 -33.94 9.67 -7.90
CA ALA A 29 -32.81 9.22 -8.68
C ALA A 29 -31.61 9.09 -7.73
N MET A 30 -31.15 7.86 -7.54
CA MET A 30 -29.87 7.58 -6.91
C MET A 30 -28.83 8.18 -7.86
N ILE A 31 -28.52 9.46 -7.65
CA ILE A 31 -27.42 10.11 -8.33
C ILE A 31 -26.19 9.43 -7.74
N SER A 32 -25.80 8.32 -8.38
CA SER A 32 -24.45 7.82 -8.41
C SER A 32 -23.62 8.91 -9.08
N SER A 33 -23.40 10.01 -8.36
CA SER A 33 -22.36 10.96 -8.65
C SER A 33 -21.04 10.24 -8.36
N THR A 34 -20.67 9.33 -9.26
CA THR A 34 -19.30 9.30 -9.72
C THR A 34 -19.09 10.60 -10.49
N GLU A 35 -19.16 11.73 -9.78
CA GLU A 35 -18.35 12.88 -10.11
C GLU A 35 -16.96 12.27 -10.21
N SER A 36 -16.47 12.19 -11.44
CA SER A 36 -15.07 12.02 -11.72
C SER A 36 -14.37 13.18 -11.04
N LEU A 37 -14.11 13.03 -9.73
CA LEU A 37 -13.06 13.75 -9.06
C LEU A 37 -11.89 13.63 -10.01
N ASP A 38 -11.42 14.76 -10.54
CA ASP A 38 -10.21 14.84 -11.34
C ASP A 38 -9.05 14.40 -10.43
N LEU A 39 -8.96 13.08 -10.22
CA LEU A 39 -7.93 12.45 -9.44
C LEU A 39 -6.67 12.59 -10.29
N GLU A 40 -5.87 13.58 -9.96
CA GLU A 40 -4.58 13.79 -10.61
C GLU A 40 -3.64 12.64 -10.19
N TYR A 41 -3.56 11.63 -11.04
CA TYR A 41 -2.66 10.51 -10.84
C TYR A 41 -1.21 10.96 -10.97
N GLN A 42 -0.34 10.58 -10.03
CA GLN A 42 1.06 11.00 -10.04
C GLN A 42 1.78 10.63 -11.34
N MET A 43 1.58 9.40 -11.84
CA MET A 43 2.18 8.93 -13.08
C MET A 43 1.36 7.84 -13.76
N THR A 44 1.15 8.01 -15.06
CA THR A 44 0.54 6.99 -15.93
C THR A 44 1.58 6.38 -16.87
N MET A 45 1.44 5.08 -17.18
CA MET A 45 2.21 4.42 -18.24
C MET A 45 1.82 4.96 -19.62
N LYS A 46 2.76 5.60 -20.33
CA LYS A 46 2.52 6.19 -21.66
C LYS A 46 2.10 5.14 -22.70
N PHE A 47 2.65 3.93 -22.60
CA PHE A 47 2.41 2.84 -23.56
C PHE A 47 1.02 2.22 -23.44
N ASN A 48 0.37 2.34 -22.29
CA ASN A 48 -0.98 1.77 -22.10
C ASN A 48 -2.01 2.43 -23.03
N LYS A 49 -1.75 3.68 -23.46
CA LYS A 49 -2.57 4.39 -24.45
C LYS A 49 -2.45 3.84 -25.88
N LEU A 50 -1.43 3.04 -26.16
CA LEU A 50 -1.20 2.45 -27.48
C LEU A 50 -1.88 1.08 -27.62
N LEU A 51 -2.51 0.58 -26.55
CA LEU A 51 -3.18 -0.72 -26.57
C LEU A 51 -4.56 -0.60 -27.24
N PRO A 52 -5.02 -1.64 -27.98
CA PRO A 52 -6.32 -1.63 -28.64
C PRO A 52 -7.52 -1.43 -27.70
N TYR A 53 -7.34 -1.72 -26.41
CA TYR A 53 -8.37 -1.62 -25.35
C TYR A 53 -8.00 -0.56 -24.29
N ALA A 54 -7.28 0.50 -24.69
CA ALA A 54 -6.81 1.54 -23.78
C ALA A 54 -7.94 2.19 -22.95
N ASP A 55 -9.15 2.28 -23.52
CA ASP A 55 -10.32 2.87 -22.89
C ASP A 55 -10.84 2.03 -21.69
N GLU A 56 -10.61 0.71 -21.71
CA GLU A 56 -11.02 -0.20 -20.64
C GLU A 56 -10.00 -0.26 -19.50
N LEU A 57 -8.71 -0.04 -19.80
CA LEU A 57 -7.62 -0.09 -18.83
C LEU A 57 -7.80 0.88 -17.67
N GLU A 58 -8.43 2.02 -17.92
CA GLU A 58 -8.67 3.03 -16.87
C GLU A 58 -9.63 2.52 -15.81
N LYS A 59 -10.72 1.87 -16.25
CA LYS A 59 -11.74 1.28 -15.38
C LYS A 59 -11.17 0.08 -14.64
N GLU A 60 -10.42 -0.76 -15.34
CA GLU A 60 -9.73 -1.91 -14.75
C GLU A 60 -8.74 -1.49 -13.66
N ALA A 61 -7.88 -0.50 -13.95
CA ALA A 61 -6.89 -0.02 -12.99
C ALA A 61 -7.55 0.53 -11.71
N THR A 62 -8.60 1.35 -11.84
CA THR A 62 -9.33 1.89 -10.69
C THR A 62 -9.97 0.77 -9.86
N LYS A 63 -10.57 -0.23 -10.50
CA LYS A 63 -11.14 -1.39 -9.82
C LYS A 63 -10.07 -2.20 -9.07
N LEU A 64 -8.97 -2.54 -9.76
CA LEU A 64 -7.85 -3.27 -9.16
C LEU A 64 -7.24 -2.54 -7.97
N LEU A 65 -7.09 -1.21 -8.05
CA LEU A 65 -6.57 -0.42 -6.96
C LEU A 65 -7.51 -0.45 -5.74
N SER A 66 -8.82 -0.33 -5.97
CA SER A 66 -9.83 -0.42 -4.91
C SER A 66 -9.81 -1.79 -4.22
N ASP A 67 -9.72 -2.86 -5.01
CA ASP A 67 -9.62 -4.23 -4.52
C ASP A 67 -8.34 -4.42 -3.68
N ILE A 68 -7.18 -3.95 -4.16
CA ILE A 68 -5.91 -4.01 -3.43
C ILE A 68 -6.00 -3.26 -2.09
N LYS A 69 -6.59 -2.07 -2.06
CA LYS A 69 -6.78 -1.30 -0.81
C LYS A 69 -7.65 -2.08 0.18
N GLY A 70 -8.76 -2.64 -0.29
CA GLY A 70 -9.69 -3.43 0.53
C GLY A 70 -9.05 -4.70 1.07
N GLU A 71 -8.31 -5.43 0.24
CA GLU A 71 -7.59 -6.64 0.64
C GLU A 71 -6.50 -6.33 1.67
N LEU A 72 -5.70 -5.29 1.41
CA LEU A 72 -4.60 -4.91 2.29
C LEU A 72 -5.11 -4.39 3.64
N GLY A 73 -6.15 -3.54 3.63
CA GLY A 73 -6.79 -3.05 4.85
C GLY A 73 -7.39 -4.19 5.69
N ARG A 74 -8.06 -5.15 5.05
CA ARG A 74 -8.62 -6.34 5.71
C ARG A 74 -7.54 -7.24 6.29
N ALA A 75 -6.48 -7.51 5.54
CA ALA A 75 -5.39 -8.37 5.97
C ALA A 75 -4.66 -7.80 7.20
N VAL A 76 -4.41 -6.48 7.19
CA VAL A 76 -3.78 -5.77 8.31
C VAL A 76 -4.70 -5.75 9.53
N ALA A 77 -6.01 -5.48 9.35
CA ALA A 77 -6.98 -5.49 10.45
C ALA A 77 -7.09 -6.86 11.13
N LEU A 78 -7.02 -7.94 10.35
CA LEU A 78 -7.07 -9.32 10.87
C LEU A 78 -5.70 -9.85 11.34
N ARG A 79 -4.62 -9.07 11.19
CA ARG A 79 -3.22 -9.48 11.45
C ARG A 79 -2.83 -10.79 10.74
N LYS A 80 -3.42 -11.05 9.57
CA LYS A 80 -3.11 -12.22 8.74
C LYS A 80 -2.04 -11.84 7.70
N TYR A 81 -0.77 -11.92 8.08
CA TYR A 81 0.34 -11.52 7.21
C TYR A 81 0.56 -12.51 6.07
N TYR A 82 0.59 -13.81 6.37
CA TYR A 82 0.61 -14.89 5.38
C TYR A 82 -0.73 -15.64 5.41
N PRO A 83 -1.35 -15.95 4.26
CA PRO A 83 -0.99 -15.58 2.89
C PRO A 83 -1.59 -14.24 2.40
N ASP A 84 -2.57 -13.69 3.13
CA ASP A 84 -3.45 -12.61 2.64
C ASP A 84 -2.70 -11.30 2.37
N CYS A 85 -1.96 -10.79 3.36
CA CYS A 85 -1.21 -9.54 3.20
C CYS A 85 -0.09 -9.66 2.15
N ASN A 86 0.57 -10.83 2.09
CA ASN A 86 1.57 -11.11 1.07
C ASN A 86 1.00 -11.05 -0.34
N LEU A 87 -0.15 -11.70 -0.56
CA LEU A 87 -0.82 -11.71 -1.86
C LEU A 87 -1.24 -10.31 -2.28
N ALA A 88 -1.81 -9.53 -1.36
CA ALA A 88 -2.17 -8.14 -1.60
C ALA A 88 -0.94 -7.28 -1.97
N ALA A 89 0.19 -7.46 -1.27
CA ALA A 89 1.44 -6.77 -1.60
C ALA A 89 2.01 -7.21 -2.96
N MET A 90 1.93 -8.49 -3.33
CA MET A 90 2.32 -8.98 -4.65
C MET A 90 1.44 -8.40 -5.78
N LYS A 91 0.13 -8.27 -5.53
CA LYS A 91 -0.80 -7.59 -6.45
C LYS A 91 -0.44 -6.13 -6.60
N LEU A 92 -0.13 -5.43 -5.50
CA LEU A 92 0.35 -4.04 -5.55
C LEU A 92 1.65 -3.90 -6.35
N ALA A 93 2.63 -4.78 -6.14
CA ALA A 93 3.87 -4.77 -6.90
C ALA A 93 3.64 -5.01 -8.41
N SER A 94 2.69 -5.88 -8.76
CA SER A 94 2.28 -6.12 -10.14
C SER A 94 1.54 -4.93 -10.75
N TYR A 95 0.64 -4.31 -9.98
CA TYR A 95 -0.05 -3.08 -10.36
C TYR A 95 0.94 -1.95 -10.69
N ILE A 96 1.95 -1.73 -9.84
CA ILE A 96 2.97 -0.70 -10.06
C ILE A 96 3.73 -0.96 -11.37
N LYS A 97 4.00 -2.22 -11.71
CA LYS A 97 4.70 -2.57 -12.96
C LYS A 97 3.83 -2.35 -14.20
N LEU A 98 2.52 -2.62 -14.11
CA LEU A 98 1.59 -2.51 -15.24
C LEU A 98 1.07 -1.08 -15.46
N TYR A 99 0.79 -0.34 -14.39
CA TYR A 99 0.14 0.97 -14.44
C TYR A 99 1.01 2.12 -13.91
N ASN A 100 2.24 1.85 -13.48
CA ASN A 100 3.10 2.82 -12.75
C ASN A 100 2.47 3.26 -11.42
N LEU A 101 2.57 4.55 -11.09
CA LEU A 101 2.08 5.15 -9.86
C LEU A 101 0.75 5.85 -10.19
N ARG A 102 -0.21 5.10 -10.74
CA ARG A 102 -1.57 5.60 -10.99
C ARG A 102 -2.34 5.59 -9.66
N PHE A 103 -1.87 6.42 -8.72
CA PHE A 103 -2.41 6.62 -7.38
C PHE A 103 -2.50 8.12 -7.10
N THR A 104 -3.31 8.48 -6.10
CA THR A 104 -3.22 9.80 -5.48
C THR A 104 -1.93 9.89 -4.66
N LYS A 105 -1.46 11.11 -4.39
CA LYS A 105 -0.29 11.33 -3.52
C LYS A 105 -0.52 10.80 -2.11
N GLU A 106 -1.74 10.95 -1.59
CA GLU A 106 -2.13 10.47 -0.26
C GLU A 106 -2.04 8.94 -0.17
N ASP A 107 -2.59 8.23 -1.16
CA ASP A 107 -2.51 6.77 -1.23
C ASP A 107 -1.06 6.30 -1.34
N HIS A 108 -0.24 6.98 -2.13
CA HIS A 108 1.17 6.64 -2.30
C HIS A 108 1.92 6.70 -0.96
N ILE A 109 1.72 7.78 -0.20
CA ILE A 109 2.31 7.94 1.15
C ILE A 109 1.80 6.84 2.09
N LEU A 110 0.51 6.53 2.03
CA LEU A 110 -0.10 5.51 2.88
C LEU A 110 0.47 4.11 2.58
N PHE A 111 0.64 3.76 1.30
CA PHE A 111 1.29 2.51 0.90
C PHE A 111 2.75 2.43 1.38
N ILE A 112 3.52 3.53 1.27
CA ILE A 112 4.91 3.56 1.76
C ILE A 112 4.96 3.33 3.26
N LYS A 113 4.17 4.09 4.03
CA LYS A 113 4.11 3.96 5.50
C LYS A 113 3.68 2.54 5.90
N LEU A 114 2.67 2.00 5.24
CA LEU A 114 2.17 0.66 5.53
C LEU A 114 3.21 -0.42 5.23
N MET A 115 3.84 -0.39 4.04
CA MET A 115 4.91 -1.36 3.70
C MET A 115 6.10 -1.24 4.66
N TYR A 116 6.45 -0.01 5.06
CA TYR A 116 7.51 0.26 6.02
C TYR A 116 7.21 -0.35 7.41
N GLU A 117 6.03 -0.10 7.95
CA GLU A 117 5.59 -0.68 9.23
C GLU A 117 5.58 -2.21 9.18
N LEU A 118 5.11 -2.80 8.07
CA LEU A 118 5.11 -4.26 7.89
C LEU A 118 6.52 -4.87 7.85
N ILE A 119 7.53 -4.12 7.41
CA ILE A 119 8.94 -4.55 7.39
C ILE A 119 9.56 -4.50 8.80
N ILE A 120 9.14 -3.53 9.62
CA ILE A 120 9.70 -3.34 10.98
C ILE A 120 9.20 -4.41 11.94
N VAL A 121 8.04 -5.02 11.70
CA VAL A 121 7.49 -6.08 12.55
C VAL A 121 8.57 -7.15 12.79
N GLU A 122 8.84 -7.43 14.07
CA GLU A 122 9.83 -8.43 14.47
C GLU A 122 9.37 -9.84 14.05
N ASP A 123 10.32 -10.75 13.82
CA ASP A 123 10.09 -12.15 13.44
C ASP A 123 9.24 -12.37 12.18
N GLN A 124 9.28 -11.43 11.22
CA GLN A 124 8.65 -11.63 9.91
C GLN A 124 9.34 -12.74 9.10
N ASP A 125 8.52 -13.56 8.44
CA ASP A 125 9.00 -14.58 7.52
C ASP A 125 9.85 -13.94 6.39
N ILE A 126 10.95 -14.60 6.03
CA ILE A 126 11.90 -14.13 5.02
C ILE A 126 11.21 -13.84 3.67
N ASP A 127 10.21 -14.66 3.32
CA ASP A 127 9.44 -14.50 2.07
C ASP A 127 8.52 -13.27 2.12
N LEU A 128 7.83 -13.04 3.25
CA LEU A 128 7.02 -11.85 3.47
C LEU A 128 7.89 -10.60 3.39
N LEU A 129 9.03 -10.63 4.08
CA LEU A 129 9.99 -9.54 4.10
C LEU A 129 10.51 -9.22 2.69
N GLN A 130 10.79 -10.26 1.88
CA GLN A 130 11.21 -10.08 0.50
C GLN A 130 10.14 -9.35 -0.33
N THR A 131 8.88 -9.74 -0.18
CA THR A 131 7.76 -9.13 -0.90
C THR A 131 7.54 -7.67 -0.46
N PHE A 132 7.50 -7.41 0.85
CA PHE A 132 7.27 -6.07 1.38
C PHE A 132 8.41 -5.12 1.04
N ALA A 133 9.67 -5.53 1.24
CA ALA A 133 10.84 -4.72 0.88
C ALA A 133 10.91 -4.48 -0.64
N GLY A 134 10.59 -5.49 -1.46
CA GLY A 134 10.51 -5.35 -2.90
C GLY A 134 9.45 -4.33 -3.33
N THR A 135 8.28 -4.36 -2.69
CA THR A 135 7.17 -3.44 -2.96
C THR A 135 7.51 -2.02 -2.51
N LEU A 136 8.11 -1.87 -1.32
CA LEU A 136 8.61 -0.59 -0.82
C LEU A 136 9.63 0.03 -1.78
N GLY A 137 10.60 -0.76 -2.25
CA GLY A 137 11.58 -0.28 -3.23
C GLY A 137 10.93 0.15 -4.56
N LEU A 138 9.87 -0.51 -5.01
CA LEU A 138 9.12 -0.08 -6.21
C LEU A 138 8.41 1.26 -5.99
N LEU A 139 7.85 1.49 -4.81
CA LEU A 139 7.18 2.74 -4.44
C LEU A 139 8.17 3.91 -4.33
N LEU A 140 9.39 3.66 -3.85
CA LEU A 140 10.44 4.69 -3.66
C LEU A 140 11.32 4.91 -4.90
N LYS A 141 11.21 4.05 -5.93
CA LYS A 141 12.08 4.10 -7.12
C LYS A 141 12.00 5.42 -7.90
N LYS A 142 10.90 6.15 -7.81
CA LYS A 142 10.66 7.39 -8.56
C LYS A 142 10.68 8.61 -7.63
N PRO A 143 11.86 9.18 -7.32
CA PRO A 143 11.97 10.26 -6.34
C PRO A 143 11.27 11.56 -6.76
N LYS A 144 10.94 11.74 -8.05
CA LYS A 144 10.26 12.95 -8.55
C LYS A 144 8.80 13.08 -8.09
N THR A 145 8.18 12.00 -7.60
CA THR A 145 6.76 12.02 -7.22
C THR A 145 6.52 12.41 -5.76
N LEU A 146 7.56 12.42 -4.93
CA LEU A 146 7.47 12.66 -3.49
C LEU A 146 8.54 13.65 -3.05
N SER A 147 8.12 14.71 -2.37
CA SER A 147 9.05 15.62 -1.71
C SER A 147 9.61 14.95 -0.45
N PRO A 148 10.89 15.20 -0.08
CA PRO A 148 11.43 14.75 1.21
C PRO A 148 10.61 15.22 2.42
N SER A 149 9.92 16.35 2.30
CA SER A 149 9.03 16.88 3.34
C SER A 149 7.73 16.08 3.54
N ASP A 150 7.36 15.22 2.59
CA ASP A 150 6.08 14.50 2.63
C ASP A 150 6.15 13.22 3.51
N ILE A 151 7.36 12.68 3.70
CA ILE A 151 7.58 11.38 4.34
C ILE A 151 8.83 11.43 5.22
N GLU A 152 8.67 11.06 6.48
CA GLU A 152 9.76 10.81 7.42
C GLU A 152 9.80 9.31 7.74
N LEU A 153 10.91 8.64 7.36
CA LEU A 153 11.15 7.23 7.69
C LEU A 153 12.32 7.13 8.69
N SER A 154 12.16 6.32 9.73
CA SER A 154 13.27 6.07 10.66
C SER A 154 14.34 5.20 10.01
N TRP A 155 15.58 5.68 9.93
CA TRP A 155 16.65 4.92 9.27
C TRP A 155 17.09 3.68 10.06
N ARG A 156 16.96 3.74 11.39
CA ARG A 156 17.55 2.78 12.32
C ARG A 156 16.95 1.37 12.22
N PRO A 157 15.62 1.16 12.20
CA PRO A 157 15.04 -0.18 12.06
C PRO A 157 15.46 -0.90 10.78
N LEU A 158 15.49 -0.18 9.65
CA LEU A 158 15.94 -0.73 8.37
C LEU A 158 17.43 -1.07 8.40
N TYR A 159 18.25 -0.25 9.04
CA TYR A 159 19.67 -0.50 9.18
C TYR A 159 19.92 -1.76 10.01
N GLU A 160 19.31 -1.87 11.18
CA GLU A 160 19.43 -3.04 12.06
C GLU A 160 18.94 -4.32 11.37
N LEU A 161 17.84 -4.24 10.61
CA LEU A 161 17.34 -5.36 9.82
C LEU A 161 18.32 -5.77 8.71
N SER A 162 18.85 -4.79 7.97
CA SER A 162 19.86 -5.04 6.94
C SER A 162 21.09 -5.71 7.54
N MET A 163 21.54 -5.25 8.70
CA MET A 163 22.68 -5.78 9.43
C MET A 163 22.42 -7.24 9.81
N LYS A 164 21.30 -7.53 10.49
CA LYS A 164 20.89 -8.90 10.86
C LYS A 164 20.88 -9.85 9.66
N LEU A 165 20.31 -9.44 8.53
CA LEU A 165 20.25 -10.26 7.32
C LEU A 165 21.63 -10.55 6.71
N ASN A 166 22.50 -9.54 6.67
CA ASN A 166 23.86 -9.71 6.16
C ASN A 166 24.68 -10.63 7.09
N TYR A 167 24.65 -10.43 8.42
CA TYR A 167 25.38 -11.29 9.37
C TYR A 167 24.88 -12.75 9.35
N THR A 168 23.57 -12.97 9.26
CA THR A 168 23.00 -14.33 9.18
C THR A 168 23.37 -15.04 7.87
N SER A 169 23.60 -14.29 6.78
CA SER A 169 24.12 -14.85 5.52
C SER A 169 25.56 -15.35 5.62
N TYR A 170 26.39 -14.76 6.50
CA TYR A 170 27.80 -15.16 6.68
C TYR A 170 27.98 -16.19 7.80
N SER A 171 27.16 -16.10 8.86
CA SER A 171 27.16 -17.04 9.97
C SER A 171 26.27 -18.24 9.64
N THR A 172 26.84 -19.23 8.95
CA THR A 172 26.15 -20.48 8.58
C THR A 172 26.00 -21.39 9.81
N SER A 173 25.34 -20.90 10.86
CA SER A 173 24.84 -21.71 11.97
C SER A 173 23.45 -22.18 11.56
N GLY A 174 23.28 -23.48 11.30
CA GLY A 174 22.26 -24.09 10.42
C GLY A 174 20.77 -23.97 10.79
N MET A 175 20.33 -22.93 11.50
CA MET A 175 18.93 -22.71 11.88
C MET A 175 18.22 -21.65 11.02
N TYR A 176 18.92 -20.67 10.44
CA TYR A 176 18.33 -19.66 9.55
C TYR A 176 19.07 -19.61 8.21
N ARG A 177 18.44 -20.13 7.15
CA ARG A 177 18.96 -20.00 5.78
C ARG A 177 18.48 -18.67 5.19
N CYS A 178 19.14 -17.57 5.54
CA CYS A 178 18.84 -16.29 4.89
C CYS A 178 19.17 -16.38 3.39
N CYS A 179 18.18 -16.13 2.54
CA CYS A 179 18.40 -16.04 1.11
C CYS A 179 19.21 -14.77 0.80
N THR A 180 20.34 -14.89 0.12
CA THR A 180 21.17 -13.75 -0.31
C THR A 180 20.37 -12.75 -1.16
N ARG A 181 19.29 -13.18 -1.79
CA ARG A 181 18.35 -12.33 -2.53
C ARG A 181 17.58 -11.38 -1.61
N THR A 182 17.09 -11.86 -0.47
CA THR A 182 16.32 -11.04 0.49
C THR A 182 17.20 -9.91 1.04
N ALA A 183 18.43 -10.23 1.44
CA ALA A 183 19.39 -9.20 1.88
C ALA A 183 19.63 -8.13 0.81
N LYS A 184 19.81 -8.52 -0.46
CA LYS A 184 19.97 -7.57 -1.58
C LYS A 184 18.73 -6.68 -1.77
N ILE A 185 17.53 -7.24 -1.67
CA ILE A 185 16.29 -6.48 -1.85
C ILE A 185 16.08 -5.49 -0.71
N VAL A 186 16.35 -5.91 0.53
CA VAL A 186 16.28 -5.02 1.70
C VAL A 186 17.32 -3.92 1.59
N ASN A 187 18.58 -4.24 1.28
CA ASN A 187 19.63 -3.22 1.05
C ASN A 187 19.25 -2.25 -0.08
N TRP A 188 18.64 -2.75 -1.16
CA TRP A 188 18.12 -1.92 -2.24
C TRP A 188 17.01 -0.98 -1.77
N ALA A 189 16.02 -1.48 -1.03
CA ALA A 189 14.95 -0.67 -0.46
C ALA A 189 15.51 0.39 0.51
N THR A 190 16.45 0.03 1.39
CA THR A 190 17.13 0.95 2.31
C THR A 190 17.90 2.03 1.55
N SER A 191 18.57 1.68 0.45
CA SER A 191 19.30 2.67 -0.37
C SER A 191 18.37 3.71 -1.00
N LEU A 192 17.15 3.32 -1.36
CA LEU A 192 16.13 4.22 -1.90
C LEU A 192 15.46 5.06 -0.81
N ALA A 193 15.24 4.47 0.37
CA ALA A 193 14.67 5.15 1.53
C ALA A 193 15.60 6.23 2.10
N ARG A 194 16.90 6.19 1.78
CA ARG A 194 17.91 7.15 2.25
C ARG A 194 17.53 8.62 2.05
N ASN A 195 16.80 8.95 0.99
CA ASN A 195 16.41 10.32 0.69
C ASN A 195 15.29 10.87 1.60
N TYR A 196 14.69 10.01 2.41
CA TYR A 196 13.53 10.29 3.28
C TYR A 196 13.84 10.03 4.76
N PHE A 197 15.13 9.88 5.09
CA PHE A 197 15.58 9.78 6.47
C PHE A 197 15.77 11.17 7.09
N PRO A 198 15.46 11.35 8.38
CA PRO A 198 15.74 12.58 9.11
C PRO A 198 17.24 12.82 9.29
#